data_AF-A0AA35X6E5-F1
#
_entry.id   AF-A0AA35X6E5-F1
#
_cell.length_a   1.000
_cell.length_b   1.000
_cell.length_c   1.000
_cell.angle_alpha   90.00
_cell.angle_beta   90.00
_cell.angle_gamma   90.00
#
_symmetry.space_group_name_H-M   'P 1'
#
loop_
_entity.id
_entity.type
_entity.pdbx_description
1 polymer ?
#
loop_
_entity_poly.entity_id
_entity_poly.type
_entity_poly.pdbx_seq_one_letter_code
_entity_poly.pdbx_strand_id
1 'polypeptide(L)'
;MADNEIITTITVPTLAANQRAEYAKMAHPASFYSVVGGAVVVTMDGDRCTAASVAVGGLTPRPVKAPAVEAALTGMQLTADNIATATAHLGEDITAAGVDIIGDIYASAGYRSGVAPVEVKHALMHAIGLAHH
;
A
#
# COMPACT_ATOMS: atom_id res chain seq x y z
N MET A 1 -21.54 10.20 -1.48
CA MET A 1 -22.78 9.44 -1.33
C MET A 1 -23.74 10.35 -0.61
N ALA A 2 -24.88 10.66 -1.20
CA ALA A 2 -25.92 11.43 -0.54
C ALA A 2 -26.55 10.60 0.60
N ASP A 3 -27.20 11.28 1.55
CA ASP A 3 -27.73 10.66 2.77
C ASP A 3 -28.76 9.54 2.49
N ASN A 4 -29.39 9.54 1.30
CA ASN A 4 -30.39 8.56 0.87
C ASN A 4 -29.88 7.58 -0.20
N GLU A 5 -28.57 7.50 -0.42
CA GLU A 5 -27.97 6.55 -1.34
C GLU A 5 -27.48 5.29 -0.61
N ILE A 6 -27.50 4.16 -1.30
CA ILE A 6 -27.02 2.88 -0.78
C ILE A 6 -26.05 2.30 -1.82
N ILE A 7 -24.87 1.86 -1.37
CA ILE A 7 -23.94 1.09 -2.21
C ILE A 7 -24.56 -0.30 -2.42
N THR A 8 -24.98 -0.58 -3.65
CA THR A 8 -25.61 -1.86 -4.00
C THR A 8 -24.64 -2.86 -4.62
N THR A 9 -23.55 -2.39 -5.23
CA THR A 9 -22.58 -3.25 -5.93
C THR A 9 -21.20 -2.60 -5.97
N ILE A 10 -20.16 -3.43 -5.90
CA ILE A 10 -18.78 -3.06 -6.18
C ILE A 10 -18.30 -3.94 -7.33
N THR A 11 -17.88 -3.33 -8.43
CA THR A 11 -17.32 -4.04 -9.58
C THR A 11 -15.81 -3.95 -9.53
N VAL A 12 -15.14 -5.10 -9.45
CA VAL A 12 -13.68 -5.20 -9.43
C VAL A 12 -13.22 -6.06 -10.61
N PRO A 13 -12.27 -5.62 -11.44
CA PRO A 13 -11.74 -6.45 -12.53
C PRO A 13 -11.00 -7.66 -11.96
N THR A 14 -11.14 -8.81 -12.61
CA THR A 14 -10.32 -9.99 -12.32
C THR A 14 -8.87 -9.72 -12.68
N LEU A 15 -7.95 -10.15 -11.82
CA LEU A 15 -6.51 -10.04 -12.10
C LEU A 15 -6.14 -10.84 -13.35
N ALA A 16 -5.34 -10.24 -14.23
CA ALA A 16 -4.72 -10.94 -15.35
C ALA A 16 -3.69 -11.96 -14.85
N ALA A 17 -3.34 -12.95 -15.68
CA ALA A 17 -2.41 -14.02 -15.30
C ALA A 17 -1.01 -13.53 -14.86
N ASN A 18 -0.59 -12.35 -15.35
CA ASN A 18 0.69 -11.71 -14.99
C ASN A 18 0.55 -10.64 -13.90
N GLN A 19 -0.64 -10.47 -13.33
CA GLN A 19 -0.84 -9.60 -12.18
C GLN A 19 -0.66 -10.37 -10.87
N ARG A 20 -0.08 -9.70 -9.88
CA ARG A 20 0.08 -10.17 -8.51
C ARG A 20 -0.51 -9.13 -7.59
N ALA A 21 -1.28 -9.57 -6.61
CA ALA A 21 -1.88 -8.71 -5.61
C ALA A 21 -1.58 -9.25 -4.23
N GLU A 22 -1.34 -8.34 -3.29
CA GLU A 22 -1.08 -8.69 -1.89
C GLU A 22 -1.56 -7.55 -1.00
N TYR A 23 -1.94 -7.91 0.22
CA TYR A 23 -2.20 -6.96 1.28
C TYR A 23 -1.44 -7.36 2.54
N ALA A 24 -0.54 -6.49 3.00
CA ALA A 24 0.13 -6.63 4.28
C ALA A 24 -0.39 -5.58 5.27
N LYS A 25 -0.49 -5.97 6.54
CA LYS A 25 -0.90 -5.04 7.60
C LYS A 25 -0.20 -5.34 8.92
N MET A 26 0.06 -4.25 9.63
CA MET A 26 0.22 -4.28 11.07
C MET A 26 -1.16 -4.22 11.73
N ALA A 27 -1.57 -5.33 12.33
CA ALA A 27 -2.85 -5.44 13.02
C ALA A 27 -2.76 -4.97 14.47
N HIS A 28 -3.76 -4.20 14.93
CA HIS A 28 -3.90 -3.86 16.33
C HIS A 28 -4.15 -5.14 17.14
N PRO A 29 -3.42 -5.41 18.24
CA PRO A 29 -3.41 -6.70 18.91
C PRO A 29 -4.77 -7.08 19.53
N ALA A 30 -5.53 -6.09 20.00
CA ALA A 30 -6.84 -6.34 20.61
C ALA A 30 -8.00 -6.43 19.60
N SER A 31 -7.99 -5.65 18.52
CA SER A 31 -9.14 -5.49 17.61
C SER A 31 -8.90 -6.07 16.21
N PHE A 32 -7.65 -6.38 15.87
CA PHE A 32 -7.18 -6.79 14.54
C PHE A 32 -7.42 -5.78 13.40
N TYR A 33 -7.90 -4.57 13.72
CA TYR A 33 -7.95 -3.48 12.77
C TYR A 33 -6.54 -3.11 12.29
N SER A 34 -6.45 -2.64 11.04
CA SER A 34 -5.20 -2.21 10.45
C SER A 34 -4.72 -0.92 11.13
N VAL A 35 -3.63 -0.99 11.88
CA VAL A 35 -2.90 0.19 12.36
C VAL A 35 -2.32 0.90 11.15
N VAL A 36 -1.61 0.14 10.31
CA VAL A 36 -1.25 0.54 8.95
C VAL A 36 -1.26 -0.71 8.08
N GLY A 37 -1.69 -0.57 6.83
CA GLY A 37 -1.60 -1.65 5.86
C GLY A 37 -1.44 -1.13 4.44
N GLY A 38 -0.72 -1.89 3.63
CA GLY A 38 -0.45 -1.61 2.22
C GLY A 38 -1.14 -2.64 1.33
N ALA A 39 -1.95 -2.17 0.39
CA ALA A 39 -2.54 -2.97 -0.68
C ALA A 39 -1.77 -2.68 -1.98
N VAL A 40 -1.33 -3.74 -2.65
CA VAL A 40 -0.58 -3.62 -3.90
C VAL A 40 -1.16 -4.52 -4.98
N VAL A 41 -1.15 -4.03 -6.21
CA VAL A 41 -1.30 -4.82 -7.42
C VAL A 41 -0.16 -4.44 -8.35
N VAL A 42 0.62 -5.42 -8.79
CA VAL A 42 1.71 -5.23 -9.76
C VAL A 42 1.46 -6.10 -10.99
N THR A 43 1.74 -5.54 -12.17
CA THR A 43 1.71 -6.24 -13.45
C THR A 43 3.13 -6.57 -13.84
N MET A 44 3.43 -7.86 -14.05
CA MET A 44 4.77 -8.34 -14.29
C MET A 44 5.00 -8.69 -15.76
N ASP A 45 6.21 -8.41 -16.24
CA ASP A 45 6.80 -8.98 -17.44
C ASP A 45 8.14 -9.60 -17.06
N GLY A 46 8.16 -10.91 -16.84
CA GLY A 46 9.26 -11.59 -16.15
C GLY A 46 9.45 -11.05 -14.72
N ASP A 47 10.61 -10.44 -14.47
CA ASP A 47 10.97 -9.82 -13.19
C ASP A 47 10.71 -8.31 -13.13
N ARG A 48 10.24 -7.72 -14.24
CA ARG A 48 10.01 -6.28 -14.40
C ARG A 48 8.56 -5.92 -14.12
N CYS A 49 8.35 -4.89 -13.31
CA CYS A 49 7.04 -4.28 -13.10
C CYS A 49 6.70 -3.38 -14.28
N THR A 50 5.58 -3.62 -14.97
CA THR A 50 5.09 -2.82 -16.09
C THR A 50 3.95 -1.88 -15.71
N ALA A 51 3.29 -2.15 -14.58
CA ALA A 51 2.32 -1.25 -13.96
C ALA A 51 2.18 -1.60 -12.48
N ALA A 52 1.97 -0.60 -11.63
CA ALA A 52 1.70 -0.78 -10.21
C ALA A 52 0.47 0.03 -9.77
N SER A 53 -0.25 -0.49 -8.79
CA SER A 53 -1.30 0.22 -8.05
C SER A 53 -1.07 -0.03 -6.57
N VAL A 54 -0.82 1.03 -5.81
CA VAL A 54 -0.51 0.99 -4.38
C VAL A 54 -1.50 1.86 -3.62
N ALA A 55 -2.00 1.36 -2.50
CA ALA A 55 -2.85 2.12 -1.59
C ALA A 55 -2.51 1.79 -0.14
N VAL A 56 -2.59 2.79 0.74
CA VAL A 56 -2.30 2.66 2.17
C VAL A 56 -3.53 3.00 2.99
N GLY A 57 -3.87 2.10 3.92
CA GLY A 57 -5.00 2.23 4.85
C GLY A 57 -4.54 2.28 6.30
N GLY A 58 -5.39 2.82 7.19
CA GLY A 58 -5.08 3.00 8.62
C GLY A 58 -4.10 4.14 8.93
N LEU A 59 -3.36 4.64 7.94
CA LEU A 59 -2.39 5.72 8.13
C LEU A 59 -3.06 7.10 8.30
N THR A 60 -4.08 7.40 7.51
CA THR A 60 -4.81 8.68 7.51
C THR A 60 -6.32 8.42 7.63
N PRO A 61 -7.17 9.45 7.88
CA PRO A 61 -8.63 9.27 8.01
C PRO A 61 -9.32 8.59 6.82
N ARG A 62 -8.69 8.61 5.65
CA ARG A 62 -9.14 7.91 4.43
C ARG A 62 -7.97 7.15 3.79
N PRO A 63 -8.22 6.07 3.04
CA PRO A 63 -7.16 5.43 2.27
C PRO A 63 -6.49 6.41 1.30
N VAL A 64 -5.17 6.31 1.17
CA VAL A 64 -4.37 7.15 0.27
C VAL A 64 -3.75 6.29 -0.82
N LYS A 65 -3.88 6.71 -2.07
CA LYS A 65 -3.16 6.14 -3.21
C LYS A 65 -1.71 6.63 -3.20
N ALA A 66 -0.78 5.79 -3.64
CA ALA A 66 0.65 6.09 -3.60
C ALA A 66 1.27 6.18 -5.02
N PRO A 67 0.91 7.18 -5.84
CA PRO A 67 1.38 7.31 -7.22
C PRO A 67 2.89 7.53 -7.34
N ALA A 68 3.56 8.18 -6.38
CA ALA A 68 5.02 8.32 -6.40
C ALA A 68 5.69 6.95 -6.24
N VAL A 69 5.18 6.11 -5.33
CA VAL A 69 5.62 4.72 -5.20
C VAL A 69 5.35 3.92 -6.49
N GLU A 70 4.16 4.06 -7.08
CA GLU A 70 3.80 3.38 -8.34
C GLU A 70 4.73 3.75 -9.51
N ALA A 71 5.05 5.04 -9.63
CA ALA A 71 5.96 5.55 -10.64
C ALA A 71 7.38 5.02 -10.45
N ALA A 72 7.87 4.96 -9.20
CA ALA A 72 9.20 4.45 -8.88
C ALA A 72 9.33 2.92 -9.12
N LEU A 73 8.24 2.16 -9.06
CA LEU A 73 8.23 0.72 -9.36
C LEU A 73 8.14 0.44 -10.87
N THR A 74 7.42 1.27 -11.62
CA THR A 74 7.13 1.00 -13.04
C THR A 74 8.40 1.08 -13.88
N GLY A 75 8.68 0.03 -14.65
CA GLY A 75 9.90 -0.12 -15.41
C GLY A 75 11.11 -0.60 -14.59
N MET A 76 10.93 -0.97 -13.32
CA MET A 76 11.99 -1.53 -12.49
C MET A 76 11.83 -3.04 -12.33
N GLN A 77 12.94 -3.74 -12.12
CA GLN A 77 12.89 -5.10 -11.58
C GLN A 77 12.49 -5.04 -10.11
N LEU A 78 11.60 -5.93 -9.65
CA LEU A 78 11.15 -5.91 -8.26
C LEU A 78 12.14 -6.65 -7.33
N THR A 79 13.35 -6.10 -7.21
CA THR A 79 14.34 -6.54 -6.22
C THR A 79 14.05 -5.90 -4.85
N ALA A 80 14.61 -6.46 -3.77
CA ALA A 80 14.45 -5.90 -2.42
C ALA A 80 14.92 -4.43 -2.33
N ASP A 81 16.02 -4.10 -3.00
CA ASP A 81 16.58 -2.75 -3.04
C ASP A 81 15.66 -1.78 -3.80
N ASN A 82 15.20 -2.17 -5.00
CA ASN A 82 14.30 -1.32 -5.79
C ASN A 82 12.96 -1.09 -5.08
N ILE A 83 12.43 -2.11 -4.39
CA ILE A 83 11.22 -1.97 -3.56
C ILE A 83 11.49 -1.01 -2.39
N ALA A 84 12.62 -1.14 -1.71
CA ALA A 84 12.97 -0.25 -0.59
C ALA A 84 13.11 1.21 -1.06
N THR A 85 13.78 1.45 -2.20
CA THR A 85 13.88 2.78 -2.81
C THR A 85 12.50 3.31 -3.19
N ALA A 86 11.66 2.52 -3.86
CA ALA A 86 10.34 2.97 -4.29
C ALA A 86 9.43 3.33 -3.12
N THR A 87 9.39 2.50 -2.07
CA THR A 87 8.52 2.72 -0.90
C THR A 87 8.94 3.92 -0.05
N ALA A 88 10.19 4.39 -0.15
CA ALA A 88 10.64 5.61 0.50
C ALA A 88 9.91 6.87 0.00
N HIS A 89 9.36 6.85 -1.21
CA HIS A 89 8.56 7.94 -1.77
C HIS A 89 7.17 8.07 -1.15
N LEU A 90 6.74 7.14 -0.29
CA LEU A 90 5.40 7.17 0.29
C LEU A 90 5.11 8.47 1.06
N GLY A 91 6.12 9.07 1.70
CA GLY A 91 5.96 10.36 2.39
C GLY A 91 5.55 11.50 1.46
N GLU A 92 5.97 11.46 0.20
CA GLU A 92 5.58 12.43 -0.83
C GLU A 92 4.09 12.28 -1.16
N ASP A 93 3.62 11.04 -1.29
CA ASP A 93 2.21 10.74 -1.56
C ASP A 93 1.29 11.18 -0.43
N ILE A 94 1.70 10.98 0.83
CA ILE A 94 0.93 11.45 2.00
C ILE A 94 0.88 12.98 2.04
N THR A 95 2.00 13.64 1.77
CA THR A 95 2.05 15.11 1.70
C THR A 95 1.15 15.63 0.58
N ALA A 96 1.22 15.04 -0.61
CA ALA A 96 0.42 15.42 -1.77
C ALA A 96 -1.09 15.16 -1.56
N ALA A 97 -1.45 14.13 -0.78
CA ALA A 97 -2.85 13.83 -0.46
C ALA A 97 -3.50 14.87 0.47
N GLY A 98 -2.71 15.74 1.11
CA GLY A 98 -3.20 16.85 1.95
C GLY A 98 -4.00 16.37 3.16
N VAL A 99 -3.61 15.25 3.75
CA VAL A 99 -4.29 14.62 4.89
C VAL A 99 -3.31 14.38 6.03
N ASP A 100 -3.80 14.57 7.25
CA ASP A 100 -3.01 14.34 8.45
C ASP A 100 -2.92 12.84 8.78
N ILE A 101 -1.76 12.42 9.27
CA ILE A 101 -1.54 11.07 9.78
C ILE A 101 -2.28 10.93 11.13
N ILE A 102 -3.00 9.83 11.30
CA ILE A 102 -3.69 9.52 12.56
C ILE A 102 -2.66 9.24 13.66
N GLY A 103 -2.89 9.78 14.85
CA GLY A 103 -2.19 9.39 16.06
C GLY A 103 -3.19 9.12 17.18
N ASP A 104 -2.96 8.05 17.95
CA ASP A 104 -3.77 7.70 19.12
C ASP A 104 -2.92 7.10 20.25
N ILE A 105 -3.60 6.62 21.30
CA ILE A 105 -2.97 6.02 22.49
C ILE A 105 -2.15 4.76 22.20
N TYR A 106 -2.44 4.05 21.11
CA TYR A 106 -1.77 2.81 20.73
C TYR A 106 -0.63 3.07 19.74
N ALA A 107 -0.87 3.93 18.74
CA ALA A 107 0.08 4.22 17.67
C ALA A 107 0.11 5.73 17.37
N SER A 108 1.25 6.36 17.66
CA SER A 108 1.47 7.77 17.33
C SER A 108 1.55 7.98 15.81
N ALA A 109 1.33 9.22 15.36
CA ALA A 109 1.46 9.57 13.94
C ALA A 109 2.88 9.27 13.41
N GLY A 110 3.92 9.55 14.22
CA GLY A 110 5.29 9.23 13.87
C GLY A 110 5.53 7.72 13.71
N TYR A 111 4.94 6.90 14.60
CA TYR A 111 5.02 5.46 14.49
C TYR A 111 4.32 4.94 13.22
N ARG A 112 3.10 5.39 12.95
CA ARG A 112 2.37 5.00 11.73
C ARG A 112 3.12 5.41 10.46
N SER A 113 3.70 6.62 10.45
CA SER A 113 4.52 7.11 9.34
C SER A 113 5.72 6.20 9.05
N GLY A 114 6.42 5.73 10.10
CA GLY A 114 7.55 4.82 9.94
C GLY A 114 7.16 3.41 9.49
N VAL A 115 6.01 2.89 9.94
CA VAL A 115 5.52 1.54 9.61
C VAL A 115 4.91 1.48 8.20
N ALA A 116 4.33 2.57 7.71
CA ALA A 116 3.67 2.59 6.40
C ALA A 116 4.52 2.10 5.21
N PRO A 117 5.74 2.61 4.98
CA PRO A 117 6.56 2.12 3.88
C PRO A 117 6.99 0.66 4.10
N VAL A 118 7.11 0.21 5.36
CA VAL A 118 7.45 -1.19 5.70
C VAL A 118 6.34 -2.14 5.28
N GLU A 119 5.08 -1.84 5.58
CA GLU A 119 3.95 -2.69 5.18
C GLU A 119 3.74 -2.71 3.65
N VAL A 120 3.96 -1.59 2.97
CA VAL A 120 3.94 -1.58 1.48
C VAL A 120 5.08 -2.44 0.92
N LYS A 121 6.28 -2.35 1.50
CA LYS A 121 7.42 -3.21 1.12
C LYS A 121 7.10 -4.69 1.35
N HIS A 122 6.53 -5.04 2.50
CA HIS A 122 6.12 -6.41 2.82
C HIS A 122 5.13 -6.96 1.78
N ALA A 123 4.10 -6.17 1.45
CA ALA A 123 3.13 -6.53 0.43
C ALA A 123 3.78 -6.76 -0.94
N LEU A 124 4.70 -5.88 -1.36
CA LEU A 124 5.42 -6.04 -2.63
C LEU A 124 6.32 -7.28 -2.65
N MET A 125 7.06 -7.53 -1.57
CA MET A 125 7.96 -8.70 -1.47
C MET A 125 7.16 -10.01 -1.48
N HIS A 126 6.07 -10.08 -0.73
CA HIS A 126 5.16 -11.24 -0.74
C HIS A 126 4.50 -11.47 -2.11
N ALA A 127 4.05 -10.42 -2.78
CA ALA A 127 3.41 -10.53 -4.10
C ALA A 127 4.30 -11.21 -5.14
N ILE A 128 5.64 -11.15 -4.97
CA ILE A 128 6.64 -11.79 -5.84
C ILE A 128 7.34 -13.00 -5.21
N GLY A 129 6.88 -13.47 -4.04
CA GLY A 129 7.42 -14.66 -3.38
C GLY A 129 8.78 -14.49 -2.70
N LEU A 130 9.23 -13.25 -2.46
CA LEU A 130 10.42 -12.98 -1.66
C LEU A 130 10.06 -13.01 -0.17
N ALA A 131 10.85 -13.77 0.61
CA ALA A 131 10.78 -13.71 2.06
C ALA A 131 11.18 -12.32 2.55
N HIS A 132 10.41 -11.76 3.49
CA HIS A 132 10.77 -10.53 4.20
C HIS A 132 10.90 -10.83 5.69
N HIS A 133 11.87 -10.18 6.34
CA HIS A 133 12.11 -10.22 7.79
C HIS A 133 11.98 -8.81 8.35
#